data_AF-A0A8S3X604-F1
#
_entry.id   AF-A0A8S3X604-F1
#
_cell.length_a   1.000
_cell.length_b   1.000
_cell.length_c   1.000
_cell.angle_alpha   90.00
_cell.angle_beta   90.00
_cell.angle_gamma   90.00
#
_symmetry.space_group_name_H-M   'P 1'
#
loop_
_entity.id
_entity.type
_entity.pdbx_description
1 polymer ?
#
loop_
_entity_poly.entity_id
_entity_poly.type
_entity_poly.pdbx_seq_one_letter_code
_entity_poly.pdbx_strand_id
1 'polypeptide(L)'
;MDMFLKVKERKNRSRNLIVFGIPESTANSPEERKCHDKDQVSKTITSLATPEPEILTVIRLGKPVSKIEKPRPIKVVLANKHNAINVLKNKEGKLPNSVKVKTDMTPYQRDQLKTLREELAARTEKELRILYTNLASIMAKFDLFLLEVNTHKPAFILISETHLHSGIDDSLININGYTLFRLDRRERKGGGVAMYVAHDVNNVPVISKVNKIYYNSLVEALWLDIHYGYLDLLLACVYRPSSNVD
;
A
#
# COMPACT_ATOMS: atom_id res chain seq x y z
N MET A 1 31.63 -21.79 -8.35
CA MET A 1 30.91 -23.09 -8.40
C MET A 1 29.39 -22.93 -8.24
N ASP A 2 28.91 -22.05 -7.37
CA ASP A 2 27.49 -21.88 -7.00
C ASP A 2 26.57 -21.31 -8.12
N MET A 3 27.05 -20.38 -8.95
CA MET A 3 26.22 -19.77 -10.02
C MET A 3 25.78 -20.77 -11.10
N PHE A 4 26.65 -21.68 -11.53
CA PHE A 4 26.33 -22.67 -12.56
C PHE A 4 25.24 -23.65 -12.10
N LEU A 5 25.27 -24.07 -10.83
CA LEU A 5 24.23 -24.91 -10.23
C LEU A 5 22.88 -24.19 -10.20
N LYS A 6 22.86 -22.92 -9.78
CA LYS A 6 21.66 -22.06 -9.80
C LYS A 6 21.06 -21.92 -11.20
N VAL A 7 21.90 -21.70 -12.22
CA VAL A 7 21.46 -21.58 -13.62
C VAL A 7 20.89 -22.90 -14.15
N LYS A 8 21.55 -24.03 -13.85
CA LYS A 8 21.08 -25.36 -14.24
C LYS A 8 19.75 -25.70 -13.58
N GLU A 9 19.59 -25.39 -12.29
CA GLU A 9 18.34 -25.61 -11.57
C GLU A 9 17.19 -24.80 -12.17
N ARG A 10 17.42 -23.52 -12.49
CA ARG A 10 16.44 -22.66 -13.17
C ARG A 10 16.04 -23.22 -14.53
N LYS A 11 17.00 -23.69 -15.33
CA LYS A 11 16.73 -24.31 -16.62
C LYS A 11 15.82 -25.54 -16.47
N ASN A 12 16.10 -26.40 -15.49
CA ASN A 12 15.29 -27.59 -15.22
C ASN A 12 13.88 -27.28 -14.71
N ARG A 13 13.72 -26.22 -13.92
CA ARG A 13 12.40 -25.79 -13.42
C ARG A 13 11.59 -24.96 -14.42
N SER A 14 12.22 -24.46 -15.49
CA SER A 14 11.56 -23.58 -16.46
C SER A 14 10.38 -24.22 -17.23
N ARG A 15 10.32 -25.56 -17.27
CA ARG A 15 9.20 -26.33 -17.85
C ARG A 15 8.18 -26.80 -16.81
N ASN A 16 8.35 -26.42 -15.55
CA ASN A 16 7.50 -26.86 -14.46
C ASN A 16 6.51 -25.76 -14.06
N LEU A 17 5.32 -26.20 -13.66
CA LEU A 17 4.25 -25.36 -13.11
C LEU A 17 3.91 -25.83 -11.70
N ILE A 18 3.50 -24.89 -10.85
CA ILE A 18 2.91 -25.16 -9.55
C ILE A 18 1.45 -24.74 -9.60
N VAL A 19 0.57 -25.71 -9.43
CA VAL A 19 -0.88 -25.54 -9.41
C VAL A 19 -1.37 -25.60 -7.97
N PHE A 20 -2.12 -24.60 -7.55
CA PHE A 20 -2.71 -24.50 -6.21
C PHE A 20 -4.24 -24.64 -6.32
N GLY A 21 -4.86 -25.17 -5.27
CA GLY A 21 -6.33 -25.16 -5.14
C GLY A 21 -7.08 -26.31 -5.80
N ILE A 22 -6.38 -27.30 -6.37
CA ILE A 22 -7.02 -28.53 -6.85
C ILE A 22 -7.40 -29.40 -5.65
N PRO A 23 -8.69 -29.75 -5.44
CA PRO A 23 -9.13 -30.58 -4.32
C PRO A 23 -8.37 -31.92 -4.24
N GLU A 24 -8.10 -32.40 -3.03
CA GLU A 24 -7.48 -33.72 -2.83
C GLU A 24 -8.54 -34.82 -2.84
N SER A 25 -8.22 -35.94 -3.48
CA SER A 25 -9.08 -37.13 -3.46
C SER A 25 -9.05 -37.79 -2.08
N THR A 26 -10.22 -38.24 -1.61
CA THR A 26 -10.42 -39.00 -0.38
C THR A 26 -10.23 -40.50 -0.56
N ALA A 27 -9.87 -40.96 -1.76
CA ALA A 27 -9.67 -42.37 -2.06
C ALA A 27 -8.55 -43.01 -1.20
N ASN A 28 -8.77 -44.26 -0.80
CA ASN A 28 -7.82 -45.02 0.01
C ASN A 28 -6.62 -45.51 -0.82
N SER A 29 -6.84 -45.81 -2.10
CA SER A 29 -5.79 -46.25 -3.02
C SER A 29 -4.88 -45.09 -3.44
N PRO A 30 -3.53 -45.25 -3.37
CA PRO A 30 -2.59 -44.31 -3.96
C PRO A 30 -2.78 -44.10 -5.47
N GLU A 31 -3.16 -45.15 -6.21
CA GLU A 31 -3.34 -45.15 -7.66
C GLU A 31 -4.54 -44.27 -8.05
N GLU A 32 -5.68 -44.46 -7.37
CA GLU A 32 -6.89 -43.66 -7.59
C GLU A 32 -6.65 -42.18 -7.31
N ARG A 33 -5.91 -41.86 -6.23
CA ARG A 33 -5.54 -40.47 -5.91
C ARG A 33 -4.65 -39.84 -6.99
N LYS A 34 -3.69 -40.59 -7.51
CA LYS A 34 -2.82 -40.12 -8.62
C LYS A 34 -3.61 -39.91 -9.90
N CYS A 35 -4.54 -40.82 -10.21
CA CYS A 35 -5.41 -40.73 -11.39
C CYS A 35 -6.30 -39.48 -11.30
N HIS A 36 -6.96 -39.27 -10.16
CA HIS A 36 -7.76 -38.08 -9.90
C HIS A 36 -6.97 -36.78 -10.09
N ASP A 37 -5.77 -36.69 -9.51
CA ASP A 37 -4.92 -35.50 -9.65
C ASP A 37 -4.51 -35.27 -11.11
N LYS A 38 -4.17 -36.34 -11.85
CA LYS A 38 -3.80 -36.26 -13.27
C LYS A 38 -4.96 -35.75 -14.11
N ASP A 39 -6.17 -36.26 -13.89
CA ASP A 39 -7.37 -35.86 -14.64
C ASP A 39 -7.75 -34.39 -14.39
N GLN A 40 -7.74 -33.96 -13.12
CA GLN A 40 -8.04 -32.57 -12.74
C GLN A 40 -7.02 -31.60 -13.34
N VAL A 41 -5.73 -31.95 -13.29
CA VAL A 41 -4.66 -31.13 -13.87
C VAL A 41 -4.76 -31.10 -15.39
N SER A 42 -5.03 -32.23 -16.05
CA SER A 42 -5.17 -32.29 -17.51
C SER A 42 -6.31 -31.37 -17.95
N LYS A 43 -7.50 -31.50 -17.35
CA LYS A 43 -8.65 -30.62 -17.63
C LYS A 43 -8.32 -29.15 -17.45
N THR A 44 -7.60 -28.81 -16.37
CA THR A 44 -7.21 -27.42 -16.07
C THR A 44 -6.17 -26.88 -17.06
N ILE A 45 -5.24 -27.70 -17.52
CA ILE A 45 -4.15 -27.24 -18.39
C ILE A 45 -4.60 -27.18 -19.86
N THR A 46 -5.38 -28.16 -20.32
CA THR A 46 -5.89 -28.23 -21.70
C THR A 46 -6.85 -27.07 -22.00
N SER A 47 -7.58 -26.56 -21.01
CA SER A 47 -8.40 -25.35 -21.18
C SER A 47 -7.58 -24.05 -21.33
N LEU A 48 -6.30 -24.07 -20.96
CA LEU A 48 -5.43 -22.90 -20.95
C LEU A 48 -4.51 -22.80 -22.17
N ALA A 49 -4.18 -23.88 -22.86
CA ALA A 49 -3.22 -23.83 -23.96
C ALA A 49 -3.61 -24.73 -25.13
N THR A 50 -3.46 -24.18 -26.35
CA THR A 50 -3.57 -24.88 -27.62
C THR A 50 -2.25 -24.69 -28.40
N PRO A 51 -1.66 -25.76 -28.98
CA PRO A 51 -2.05 -27.17 -28.86
C PRO A 51 -1.95 -27.69 -27.42
N GLU A 52 -2.63 -28.82 -27.14
CA GLU A 52 -2.65 -29.42 -25.80
C GLU A 52 -1.22 -29.73 -25.34
N PRO A 53 -0.79 -29.19 -24.18
CA PRO A 53 0.59 -29.35 -23.75
C PRO A 53 0.81 -30.75 -23.16
N GLU A 54 1.86 -31.41 -23.62
CA GLU A 54 2.26 -32.72 -23.11
C GLU A 54 2.73 -32.63 -21.64
N ILE A 55 2.04 -33.34 -20.75
CA ILE A 55 2.32 -33.45 -19.31
C ILE A 55 3.09 -34.74 -19.03
N LEU A 56 4.31 -34.61 -18.52
CA LEU A 56 5.16 -35.76 -18.18
C LEU A 56 4.97 -36.25 -16.75
N THR A 57 4.68 -35.33 -15.83
CA THR A 57 4.66 -35.67 -14.40
C THR A 57 3.71 -34.76 -13.63
N VAL A 58 2.93 -35.37 -12.73
CA VAL A 58 1.99 -34.68 -11.83
C VAL A 58 2.23 -35.22 -10.42
N ILE A 59 2.70 -34.37 -9.50
CA ILE A 59 3.07 -34.78 -8.13
C ILE A 59 2.62 -33.73 -7.11
N ARG A 60 1.90 -34.14 -6.07
CA ARG A 60 1.59 -33.30 -4.90
C ARG A 60 2.86 -33.00 -4.10
N LEU A 61 3.00 -31.74 -3.69
CA LEU A 61 4.12 -31.26 -2.88
C LEU A 61 3.73 -31.19 -1.40
N GLY A 62 4.60 -31.74 -0.54
CA GLY A 62 4.44 -31.70 0.92
C GLY A 62 3.75 -32.93 1.52
N LYS A 63 3.78 -33.03 2.85
CA LYS A 63 3.18 -34.13 3.62
C LYS A 63 1.65 -34.05 3.55
N PRO A 64 0.92 -35.18 3.45
CA PRO A 64 -0.55 -35.17 3.54
C PRO A 64 -0.99 -34.45 4.82
N VAL A 65 -1.91 -33.49 4.68
CA VAL A 65 -2.44 -32.72 5.81
C VAL A 65 -3.90 -33.11 6.01
N SER A 66 -4.30 -33.35 7.24
CA SER A 66 -5.66 -33.77 7.62
C SER A 66 -6.73 -32.68 7.48
N LYS A 67 -6.35 -31.41 7.23
CA LYS A 67 -7.27 -30.28 7.06
C LYS A 67 -7.53 -30.02 5.58
N ILE A 68 -8.75 -30.35 5.13
CA ILE A 68 -9.23 -30.22 3.74
C ILE A 68 -9.25 -28.76 3.24
N GLU A 69 -9.29 -27.77 4.14
CA GLU A 69 -9.41 -26.35 3.79
C GLU A 69 -8.32 -25.80 2.85
N LYS A 70 -7.12 -26.39 2.83
CA LYS A 70 -6.03 -25.96 1.95
C LYS A 70 -5.37 -27.16 1.28
N PRO A 71 -5.80 -27.54 0.06
CA PRO A 71 -5.21 -28.66 -0.65
C PRO A 71 -3.74 -28.39 -1.00
N ARG A 72 -2.92 -29.44 -0.99
CA ARG A 72 -1.48 -29.32 -1.26
C ARG A 72 -1.23 -28.87 -2.69
N PRO A 73 -0.17 -28.07 -2.94
CA PRO A 73 0.20 -27.69 -4.30
C PRO A 73 0.60 -28.89 -5.14
N ILE A 74 0.31 -28.86 -6.43
CA ILE A 74 0.72 -29.89 -7.40
C ILE A 74 1.84 -29.32 -8.27
N LYS A 75 2.95 -30.05 -8.35
CA LYS A 75 3.99 -29.83 -9.35
C LYS A 75 3.63 -30.56 -10.63
N VAL A 76 3.61 -29.83 -11.72
CA VAL A 76 3.40 -30.34 -13.07
C VAL A 76 4.66 -30.13 -13.88
N VAL A 77 5.18 -31.18 -14.51
CA VAL A 77 6.33 -31.11 -15.41
C VAL A 77 5.84 -31.28 -16.83
N LEU A 78 6.09 -30.28 -17.68
CA LEU A 78 5.73 -30.32 -19.10
C LEU A 78 6.91 -30.80 -19.93
N ALA A 79 6.63 -31.23 -21.17
CA ALA A 79 7.66 -31.66 -22.12
C ALA A 79 8.70 -30.55 -22.37
N ASN A 80 8.24 -29.30 -22.52
CA ASN A 80 9.09 -28.18 -22.88
C ASN A 80 8.71 -26.89 -22.13
N LYS A 81 9.64 -25.92 -22.14
CA LYS A 81 9.44 -24.59 -21.53
C LYS A 81 8.35 -23.77 -22.24
N HIS A 82 8.18 -23.97 -23.55
CA HIS A 82 7.23 -23.22 -24.35
C HIS A 82 5.78 -23.48 -23.89
N ASN A 83 5.44 -24.75 -23.63
CA ASN A 83 4.16 -25.16 -23.07
C ASN A 83 3.88 -24.48 -21.72
N ALA A 84 4.88 -24.41 -20.84
CA ALA A 84 4.75 -23.74 -19.55
C ALA A 84 4.44 -22.23 -19.72
N ILE A 85 5.14 -21.57 -20.65
CA ILE A 85 4.90 -20.15 -20.97
C ILE A 85 3.48 -19.93 -21.52
N ASN A 86 3.02 -20.78 -22.45
CA ASN A 86 1.71 -20.63 -23.06
C ASN A 86 0.58 -20.79 -22.02
N VAL A 87 0.69 -21.79 -21.15
CA VAL A 87 -0.25 -21.96 -20.02
C VAL A 87 -0.24 -20.73 -19.11
N LEU A 88 0.94 -20.20 -18.78
CA LEU A 88 1.06 -19.04 -17.90
C LEU A 88 0.54 -17.73 -18.51
N LYS A 89 0.63 -17.57 -19.83
CA LYS A 89 0.10 -16.40 -20.55
C LYS A 89 -1.44 -16.39 -20.58
N ASN A 90 -2.05 -17.56 -20.68
CA ASN A 90 -3.48 -17.70 -20.91
C ASN A 90 -4.31 -17.95 -19.63
N LYS A 91 -3.65 -18.07 -18.47
CA LYS A 91 -4.30 -18.43 -17.20
C LYS A 91 -5.25 -17.36 -16.64
N GLU A 92 -5.01 -16.09 -16.97
CA GLU A 92 -5.78 -14.97 -16.41
C GLU A 92 -7.21 -14.99 -16.96
N GLY A 93 -8.20 -14.91 -16.08
CA GLY A 93 -9.63 -14.90 -16.43
C GLY A 93 -10.22 -16.25 -16.89
N LYS A 94 -9.41 -17.29 -17.09
CA LYS A 94 -9.88 -18.63 -17.51
C LYS A 94 -9.89 -19.69 -16.39
N LEU A 95 -9.28 -19.36 -15.25
CA LEU A 95 -9.23 -20.24 -14.09
C LEU A 95 -10.34 -19.90 -13.08
N PRO A 96 -10.93 -20.91 -12.41
CA PRO A 96 -11.75 -20.69 -11.22
C PRO A 96 -10.97 -19.93 -10.14
N ASN A 97 -11.64 -19.09 -9.36
CA ASN A 97 -11.01 -18.28 -8.29
C ASN A 97 -10.23 -19.12 -7.26
N SER A 98 -10.61 -20.39 -7.07
CA SER A 98 -9.94 -21.33 -6.17
C SER A 98 -8.60 -21.85 -6.71
N VAL A 99 -8.42 -21.86 -8.04
CA VAL A 99 -7.26 -22.48 -8.70
C VAL A 99 -6.27 -21.41 -9.15
N LYS A 100 -4.99 -21.60 -8.82
CA LYS A 100 -3.91 -20.68 -9.23
C LYS A 100 -2.77 -21.45 -9.86
N VAL A 101 -2.29 -20.96 -11.00
CA VAL A 101 -1.12 -21.52 -11.70
C VAL A 101 0.05 -20.54 -11.62
N LYS A 102 1.19 -21.02 -11.13
CA LYS A 102 2.43 -20.25 -10.98
C LYS A 102 3.62 -21.00 -11.58
N THR A 103 4.70 -20.28 -11.83
CA THR A 103 6.00 -20.85 -12.19
C THR A 103 6.62 -21.60 -11.02
N ASP A 104 7.34 -22.69 -11.30
CA ASP A 104 8.19 -23.38 -10.30
C ASP A 104 9.47 -22.59 -10.06
N MET A 105 9.41 -21.64 -9.13
CA MET A 105 10.58 -20.84 -8.74
C MET A 105 11.47 -21.61 -7.76
N THR A 106 12.79 -21.43 -7.92
CA THR A 106 13.78 -21.85 -6.91
C THR A 106 13.54 -21.13 -5.56
N PRO A 107 13.97 -21.70 -4.42
CA PRO A 107 13.87 -21.01 -3.13
C PRO A 107 14.45 -19.60 -3.15
N TYR A 108 15.63 -19.44 -3.76
CA TYR A 108 16.28 -18.15 -3.94
C TYR A 108 15.43 -17.14 -4.72
N GLN A 109 14.81 -17.54 -5.84
CA GLN A 109 13.93 -16.66 -6.60
C GLN A 109 12.67 -16.26 -5.83
N ARG A 110 12.12 -17.16 -5.02
CA ARG A 110 10.94 -16.86 -4.19
C ARG A 110 11.28 -15.81 -3.14
N ASP A 111 12.44 -15.95 -2.51
CA ASP A 111 12.92 -15.02 -1.49
C ASP A 111 13.18 -13.64 -2.08
N GLN A 112 13.95 -13.57 -3.19
CA GLN A 112 14.14 -12.30 -3.92
C GLN A 112 12.82 -11.64 -4.33
N LEU A 113 11.85 -12.41 -4.85
CA LEU A 113 10.55 -11.86 -5.24
C LEU A 113 9.73 -11.41 -4.03
N LYS A 114 9.90 -12.04 -2.86
CA LYS A 114 9.27 -11.63 -1.61
C LYS A 114 9.85 -10.28 -1.16
N THR A 115 11.17 -10.15 -1.10
CA THR A 115 11.85 -8.90 -0.76
C THR A 115 11.43 -7.77 -1.70
N LEU A 116 11.45 -8.00 -3.02
CA LEU A 116 11.03 -6.99 -3.99
C LEU A 116 9.56 -6.56 -3.83
N ARG A 117 8.67 -7.49 -3.44
CA ARG A 117 7.26 -7.15 -3.16
C ARG A 117 7.11 -6.35 -1.88
N GLU A 118 7.88 -6.66 -0.86
CA GLU A 118 7.89 -5.92 0.40
C GLU A 118 8.45 -4.50 0.20
N GLU A 119 9.53 -4.37 -0.58
CA GLU A 119 10.07 -3.07 -1.00
C GLU A 119 9.05 -2.29 -1.84
N LEU A 120 8.40 -2.93 -2.82
CA LEU A 120 7.39 -2.27 -3.63
C LEU A 120 6.20 -1.81 -2.78
N ALA A 121 5.72 -2.65 -1.85
CA ALA A 121 4.67 -2.27 -0.91
C ALA A 121 5.09 -1.11 0.00
N ALA A 122 6.35 -1.07 0.42
CA ALA A 122 6.91 0.04 1.19
C ALA A 122 7.06 1.32 0.34
N ARG A 123 7.28 1.18 -0.98
CA ARG A 123 7.48 2.27 -1.96
C ARG A 123 6.19 2.74 -2.64
N THR A 124 5.07 2.03 -2.54
CA THR A 124 3.77 2.53 -3.00
C THR A 124 3.58 3.92 -2.38
N GLU A 125 3.51 4.95 -3.22
CA GLU A 125 3.52 6.36 -2.83
C GLU A 125 2.58 6.58 -1.66
N LYS A 126 3.17 6.82 -0.48
CA LYS A 126 2.40 7.21 0.68
C LYS A 126 1.96 8.64 0.44
N GLU A 127 0.69 8.78 0.12
CA GLU A 127 0.04 10.04 -0.23
C GLU A 127 0.39 11.16 0.76
N LEU A 128 0.78 12.31 0.22
CA LEU A 128 0.96 13.54 0.99
C LEU A 128 -0.44 14.06 1.38
N ARG A 129 -0.87 13.75 2.60
CA ARG A 129 -2.22 14.12 3.07
C ARG A 129 -2.27 15.55 3.59
N ILE A 130 -3.30 16.29 3.19
CA ILE A 130 -3.58 17.65 3.68
C ILE A 130 -4.92 17.63 4.39
N LEU A 131 -4.94 18.14 5.63
CA LEU A 131 -6.16 18.34 6.40
C LEU A 131 -6.49 19.83 6.43
N TYR A 132 -7.70 20.22 6.04
CA TYR A 132 -8.23 21.56 6.24
C TYR A 132 -9.47 21.50 7.12
N THR A 133 -9.57 22.39 8.11
CA THR A 133 -10.77 22.51 8.94
C THR A 133 -11.01 23.94 9.41
N ASN A 134 -12.27 24.34 9.47
CA ASN A 134 -12.69 25.52 10.23
C ASN A 134 -13.08 25.03 11.63
N LEU A 135 -12.23 25.31 12.62
CA LEU A 135 -12.40 24.73 13.94
C LEU A 135 -13.32 25.58 14.83
N ALA A 136 -13.48 26.88 14.53
CA ALA A 136 -14.30 27.82 15.29
C ALA A 136 -14.04 27.72 16.81
N SER A 137 -12.77 27.89 17.20
CA SER A 137 -12.15 27.65 18.52
C SER A 137 -11.38 26.33 18.64
N ILE A 138 -10.05 26.44 18.56
CA ILE A 138 -9.14 25.32 18.80
C ILE A 138 -9.17 24.84 20.25
N MET A 139 -9.21 25.77 21.22
CA MET A 139 -9.18 25.43 22.65
C MET A 139 -10.36 24.57 23.07
N ALA A 140 -11.53 24.77 22.46
CA ALA A 140 -12.73 24.00 22.80
C ALA A 140 -12.74 22.57 22.20
N LYS A 141 -11.94 22.32 21.16
CA LYS A 141 -12.00 21.10 20.34
C LYS A 141 -10.66 20.39 20.20
N PHE A 142 -9.64 20.83 20.95
CA PHE A 142 -8.27 20.38 20.76
C PHE A 142 -8.10 18.87 20.91
N ASP A 143 -8.74 18.25 21.90
CA ASP A 143 -8.62 16.80 22.15
C ASP A 143 -9.16 15.96 20.98
N LEU A 144 -10.35 16.31 20.48
CA LEU A 144 -10.95 15.63 19.32
C LEU A 144 -10.13 15.86 18.05
N PHE A 145 -9.65 17.09 17.87
CA PHE A 145 -8.77 17.45 16.76
C PHE A 145 -7.44 16.68 16.82
N LEU A 146 -6.84 16.55 18.00
CA LEU A 146 -5.60 15.81 18.21
C LEU A 146 -5.78 14.31 17.91
N LEU A 147 -6.94 13.73 18.26
CA LEU A 147 -7.27 12.35 17.90
C LEU A 147 -7.33 12.17 16.38
N GLU A 148 -7.96 13.11 15.66
CA GLU A 148 -8.06 13.10 14.20
C GLU A 148 -6.66 13.18 13.54
N VAL A 149 -5.81 14.07 14.05
CA VAL A 149 -4.43 14.23 13.59
C VAL A 149 -3.60 12.97 13.85
N ASN A 150 -3.72 12.37 15.03
CA ASN A 150 -2.99 11.14 15.37
C ASN A 150 -3.45 9.92 14.55
N THR A 151 -4.73 9.89 14.17
CA THR A 151 -5.32 8.82 13.34
C THR A 151 -4.85 8.92 11.90
N HIS A 152 -4.95 10.11 11.31
CA HIS A 152 -4.71 10.29 9.87
C HIS A 152 -3.29 10.71 9.53
N LYS A 153 -2.52 11.23 10.49
CA LYS A 153 -1.14 11.72 10.33
C LYS A 153 -0.96 12.55 9.05
N PRO A 154 -1.73 13.64 8.86
CA PRO A 154 -1.61 14.49 7.68
C PRO A 154 -0.23 15.16 7.65
N ALA A 155 0.33 15.38 6.45
CA ALA A 155 1.59 16.10 6.28
C ALA A 155 1.44 17.59 6.62
N PHE A 156 0.31 18.18 6.21
CA PHE A 156 -0.01 19.58 6.47
C PHE A 156 -1.43 19.69 7.02
N ILE A 157 -1.61 20.54 8.02
CA ILE A 157 -2.91 20.85 8.60
C ILE A 157 -3.13 22.35 8.50
N LEU A 158 -4.26 22.77 7.95
CA LEU A 158 -4.66 24.16 7.79
C LEU A 158 -5.93 24.39 8.61
N ILE A 159 -5.92 25.41 9.45
CA ILE A 159 -7.02 25.73 10.36
C ILE A 159 -7.44 27.17 10.15
N SER A 160 -8.72 27.38 9.89
CA SER A 160 -9.37 28.70 9.95
C SER A 160 -10.24 28.82 11.21
N GLU A 161 -10.48 30.05 11.65
CA GLU A 161 -11.20 30.38 12.89
C GLU A 161 -10.62 29.70 14.14
N THR A 162 -9.32 29.89 14.36
CA THR A 162 -8.62 29.32 15.51
C THR A 162 -9.11 29.89 16.84
N HIS A 163 -9.53 31.15 16.83
CA HIS A 163 -9.93 31.97 17.98
C HIS A 163 -8.83 32.08 19.04
N LEU A 164 -7.57 31.96 18.60
CA LEU A 164 -6.40 32.15 19.44
C LEU A 164 -6.10 33.64 19.64
N HIS A 165 -5.43 33.93 20.75
CA HIS A 165 -4.85 35.23 21.04
C HIS A 165 -3.43 35.06 21.57
N SER A 166 -2.64 36.12 21.50
CA SER A 166 -1.20 36.11 21.85
C SER A 166 -0.88 35.78 23.32
N GLY A 167 -1.90 35.65 24.17
CA GLY A 167 -1.74 35.25 25.57
C GLY A 167 -1.84 33.73 25.77
N ILE A 168 -2.23 32.97 24.74
CA ILE A 168 -2.22 31.51 24.77
C ILE A 168 -0.84 31.05 24.37
N ASP A 169 -0.16 30.34 25.27
CA ASP A 169 1.15 29.74 25.01
C ASP A 169 1.06 28.62 23.97
N ASP A 170 2.06 28.54 23.08
CA ASP A 170 2.11 27.53 22.02
C ASP A 170 2.10 26.10 22.58
N SER A 171 2.63 25.88 23.79
CA SER A 171 2.65 24.58 24.46
C SER A 171 1.26 23.98 24.70
N LEU A 172 0.23 24.80 24.86
CA LEU A 172 -1.16 24.34 25.10
C LEU A 172 -1.80 23.72 23.86
N ILE A 173 -1.30 24.06 22.67
CA ILE A 173 -1.82 23.61 21.39
C ILE A 173 -0.75 22.91 20.55
N ASN A 174 0.39 22.57 21.16
CA ASN A 174 1.48 21.91 20.47
C ASN A 174 1.11 20.47 20.10
N ILE A 175 1.44 20.06 18.87
CA ILE A 175 1.25 18.69 18.41
C ILE A 175 2.64 18.09 18.18
N ASN A 176 2.92 16.98 18.86
CA ASN A 176 4.21 16.33 18.74
C ASN A 176 4.47 15.90 17.28
N GLY A 177 5.65 16.22 16.76
CA GLY A 177 6.04 15.94 15.38
C GLY A 177 5.58 16.99 14.37
N TYR A 178 5.01 18.11 14.81
CA TYR A 178 4.60 19.22 13.94
C TYR A 178 5.17 20.55 14.39
N THR A 179 5.49 21.40 13.42
CA THR A 179 5.77 22.82 13.62
C THR A 179 4.49 23.64 13.47
N LEU A 180 4.15 24.45 14.47
CA LEU A 180 3.02 25.38 14.45
C LEU A 180 3.41 26.73 13.85
N PHE A 181 2.61 27.21 12.91
CA PHE A 181 2.61 28.59 12.43
C PHE A 181 1.21 29.18 12.64
N ARG A 182 1.08 30.31 13.33
CA ARG A 182 -0.24 30.92 13.60
C ARG A 182 -0.26 32.42 13.37
N LEU A 183 -1.43 32.92 13.01
CA LEU A 183 -1.76 34.32 12.88
C LEU A 183 -2.99 34.59 13.76
N ASP A 184 -2.74 35.10 14.96
CA ASP A 184 -3.76 35.40 15.97
C ASP A 184 -4.39 36.76 15.75
N ARG A 185 -5.69 36.89 16.07
CA ARG A 185 -6.41 38.15 15.95
C ARG A 185 -6.23 38.99 17.21
N ARG A 186 -5.88 40.27 17.04
CA ARG A 186 -5.53 41.17 18.17
C ARG A 186 -6.71 41.96 18.75
N GLU A 187 -7.76 42.22 17.95
CA GLU A 187 -8.72 43.29 18.26
C GLU A 187 -10.19 42.83 18.42
N ARG A 188 -10.55 41.60 18.04
CA ARG A 188 -11.94 41.10 18.12
C ARG A 188 -12.00 39.63 18.56
N LYS A 189 -13.16 39.22 19.07
CA LYS A 189 -13.50 37.80 19.24
C LYS A 189 -13.70 37.14 17.87
N GLY A 190 -13.07 35.98 17.69
CA GLY A 190 -13.24 35.15 16.49
C GLY A 190 -12.24 35.45 15.36
N GLY A 191 -12.05 34.50 14.44
CA GLY A 191 -11.04 34.56 13.38
C GLY A 191 -9.72 33.87 13.75
N GLY A 192 -8.65 34.24 13.05
CA GLY A 192 -7.31 33.63 13.15
C GLY A 192 -7.13 32.45 12.20
N VAL A 193 -5.89 32.26 11.74
CA VAL A 193 -5.47 31.10 10.94
C VAL A 193 -4.26 30.43 11.56
N ALA A 194 -4.15 29.12 11.44
CA ALA A 194 -2.98 28.36 11.84
C ALA A 194 -2.68 27.24 10.85
N MET A 195 -1.40 26.88 10.78
CA MET A 195 -0.90 25.77 9.99
C MET A 195 0.03 24.92 10.85
N TYR A 196 -0.19 23.60 10.84
CA TYR A 196 0.78 22.64 11.37
C TYR A 196 1.46 21.93 10.21
N VAL A 197 2.79 21.85 10.26
CA VAL A 197 3.61 21.16 9.26
C VAL A 197 4.36 20.02 9.95
N ALA A 198 4.18 18.79 9.48
CA ALA A 198 4.91 17.64 10.03
C ALA A 198 6.43 17.84 9.86
N HIS A 199 7.24 17.43 10.84
CA HIS A 199 8.70 17.53 10.75
C HIS A 199 9.27 16.64 9.64
N ASP A 200 8.66 15.48 9.43
CA ASP A 200 8.97 14.56 8.37
C ASP A 200 7.71 13.83 7.90
N VAL A 201 7.72 13.39 6.65
CA VAL A 201 6.74 12.48 6.10
C VAL A 201 7.51 11.27 5.61
N ASN A 202 7.30 10.12 6.27
CA ASN A 202 8.00 8.88 5.95
C ASN A 202 9.52 8.96 6.07
N ASN A 203 10.04 9.62 7.11
CA ASN A 203 11.47 9.87 7.33
C ASN A 203 12.11 10.77 6.27
N VAL A 204 11.33 11.40 5.39
CA VAL A 204 11.80 12.47 4.51
C VAL A 204 11.47 13.80 5.21
N PRO A 205 12.49 14.59 5.58
CA PRO A 205 12.27 15.86 6.26
C PRO A 205 11.43 16.82 5.42
N VAL A 206 10.57 17.58 6.09
CA VAL A 206 9.80 18.67 5.50
C VAL A 206 10.37 19.97 6.01
N ILE A 207 10.84 20.81 5.10
CA ILE A 207 11.33 22.15 5.44
C ILE A 207 10.19 23.12 5.16
N SER A 208 9.83 23.93 6.15
CA SER A 208 8.79 24.95 6.03
C SER A 208 9.31 26.31 6.44
N LYS A 209 8.94 27.34 5.69
CA LYS A 209 9.30 28.73 5.98
C LYS A 209 8.12 29.64 5.67
N VAL A 210 7.88 30.62 6.54
CA VAL A 210 6.89 31.67 6.25
C VAL A 210 7.32 32.45 5.02
N ASN A 211 6.48 32.42 3.99
CA ASN A 211 6.65 33.16 2.75
C ASN A 211 6.03 34.56 2.87
N LYS A 212 4.73 34.60 3.21
CA LYS A 212 3.96 35.84 3.28
C LYS A 212 2.88 35.74 4.36
N ILE A 213 2.62 36.86 5.01
CA ILE A 213 1.48 37.05 5.91
C ILE A 213 0.65 38.19 5.35
N TYR A 214 -0.66 37.99 5.28
CA TYR A 214 -1.61 39.03 4.94
C TYR A 214 -2.66 39.15 6.04
N TYR A 215 -2.80 40.33 6.60
CA TYR A 215 -3.73 40.60 7.68
C TYR A 215 -4.37 41.97 7.48
N ASN A 216 -5.68 41.99 7.25
CA ASN A 216 -6.49 43.20 7.29
C ASN A 216 -7.91 42.87 7.79
N SER A 217 -8.81 43.86 7.78
CA SER A 217 -10.19 43.68 8.24
C SER A 217 -11.03 42.71 7.40
N LEU A 218 -10.60 42.38 6.18
CA LEU A 218 -11.33 41.57 5.21
C LEU A 218 -10.76 40.15 5.05
N VAL A 219 -9.45 39.96 5.24
CA VAL A 219 -8.76 38.70 4.96
C VAL A 219 -7.61 38.50 5.94
N GLU A 220 -7.53 37.28 6.44
CA GLU A 220 -6.46 36.76 7.28
C GLU A 220 -5.83 35.59 6.55
N ALA A 221 -4.53 35.64 6.26
CA ALA A 221 -3.90 34.60 5.49
C ALA A 221 -2.41 34.43 5.76
N LEU A 222 -1.98 33.18 5.70
CA LEU A 222 -0.63 32.71 5.99
C LEU A 222 -0.15 31.82 4.84
N TRP A 223 1.00 32.15 4.26
CA TRP A 223 1.65 31.39 3.20
C TRP A 223 2.97 30.80 3.71
N LEU A 224 3.19 29.52 3.43
CA LEU A 224 4.42 28.81 3.72
C LEU A 224 5.04 28.27 2.42
N ASP A 225 6.35 28.50 2.25
CA ASP A 225 7.16 27.73 1.33
C ASP A 225 7.45 26.37 1.98
N ILE A 226 7.20 25.29 1.25
CA ILE A 226 7.40 23.91 1.69
C ILE A 226 8.33 23.21 0.72
N HIS A 227 9.38 22.59 1.26
CA HIS A 227 10.28 21.70 0.51
C HIS A 227 10.20 20.29 1.10
N TYR A 228 9.84 19.32 0.26
CA TYR A 228 9.71 17.91 0.63
C TYR A 228 10.27 17.00 -0.47
N GLY A 229 11.45 16.41 -0.25
CA GLY A 229 12.13 15.60 -1.25
C GLY A 229 12.45 16.39 -2.52
N TYR A 230 11.77 16.07 -3.63
CA TYR A 230 11.88 16.78 -4.91
C TYR A 230 10.70 17.73 -5.19
N LEU A 231 9.83 17.93 -4.20
CA LEU A 231 8.61 18.71 -4.33
C LEU A 231 8.76 20.04 -3.60
N ASP A 232 8.60 21.13 -4.35
CA ASP A 232 8.51 22.49 -3.84
C ASP A 232 7.06 22.98 -3.95
N LEU A 233 6.47 23.41 -2.83
CA LEU A 233 5.07 23.88 -2.76
C LEU A 233 4.99 25.24 -2.09
N LEU A 234 4.05 26.07 -2.56
CA LEU A 234 3.56 27.22 -1.83
C LEU A 234 2.18 26.88 -1.25
N LEU A 235 2.08 26.79 0.07
CA LEU A 235 0.85 26.43 0.76
C LEU A 235 0.25 27.65 1.46
N ALA A 236 -1.05 27.89 1.28
CA ALA A 236 -1.74 29.04 1.84
C ALA A 236 -2.97 28.64 2.66
N CYS A 237 -3.07 29.14 3.89
CA CYS A 237 -4.30 29.13 4.67
C CYS A 237 -4.92 30.52 4.63
N VAL A 238 -6.13 30.64 4.11
CA VAL A 238 -6.83 31.92 3.90
C VAL A 238 -8.19 31.85 4.58
N TYR A 239 -8.48 32.83 5.41
CA TYR A 239 -9.79 33.04 6.03
C TYR A 239 -10.32 34.43 5.67
N ARG A 240 -11.58 34.50 5.27
CA ARG A 240 -12.31 35.73 5.00
C ARG A 240 -13.46 35.83 6.00
N PRO A 241 -13.35 36.70 7.03
CA PRO A 241 -14.46 36.95 7.94
C PRO A 241 -15.70 37.42 7.17
N SER A 242 -16.90 36.99 7.60
CA SER A 242 -18.14 37.49 7.04
C SER A 242 -18.29 38.99 7.31
N SER A 243 -18.75 39.75 6.31
CA SER A 243 -18.88 41.21 6.39
C SER A 243 -20.03 41.70 7.29
N ASN A 244 -20.85 40.80 7.84
CA ASN A 244 -22.07 41.16 8.58
C ASN A 244 -22.05 40.56 9.99
N VAL A 245 -21.88 41.42 10.99
CA VAL A 245 -22.50 41.28 12.31
C VAL A 245 -22.93 42.68 12.74
N ASP A 246 -24.12 43.07 12.27
CA ASP A 246 -25.12 43.78 13.08
C ASP A 246 -26.27 42.78 13.31
#